data_AF-H6LG86-F1
#
_entry.id   AF-H6LG86-F1
#
_cell.length_a   1.000
_cell.length_b   1.000
_cell.length_c   1.000
_cell.angle_alpha   90.00
_cell.angle_beta   90.00
_cell.angle_gamma   90.00
#
_symmetry.space_group_name_H-M   'P 1'
#
loop_
_entity.id
_entity.type
_entity.pdbx_description
1 polymer ?
#
loop_
_entity_poly.entity_id
_entity_poly.type
_entity_poly.pdbx_seq_one_letter_code
_entity_poly.pdbx_strand_id
1 'polypeptide(L)'
;MNKTDFLAALNAQLNFLPPNELEKTQGFYAEMIADRMEEGMDETAAVAAIGDIETIVNETLQEMSLPTLMKAKIQPKSGWKISEIVLIVLGFPLWFPLLLAFFLVIVAVYVSIWAVIISLYTTVAAFILSGVVGLFSLFFATSFANFLMILGLSFICIGMGILSFFGVTKLSVRLIKFTGHFLGWVKSLFVTKGGF
;
A
#
# COMPACT_ATOMS: atom_id res chain seq x y z
N MET A 1 -4.61 56.36 -11.99
CA MET A 1 -3.73 55.27 -11.53
C MET A 1 -2.70 55.04 -12.62
N ASN A 2 -1.46 54.69 -12.28
CA ASN A 2 -0.46 54.42 -13.31
C ASN A 2 -0.57 52.98 -13.84
N LYS A 3 -0.01 52.68 -15.02
CA LYS A 3 -0.08 51.33 -15.64
C LYS A 3 0.40 50.22 -14.70
N THR A 4 1.49 50.47 -13.98
CA THR A 4 2.07 49.54 -13.01
C THR A 4 1.14 49.28 -11.83
N ASP A 5 0.46 50.33 -11.33
CA ASP A 5 -0.43 50.24 -10.19
C ASP A 5 -1.72 49.48 -10.55
N PHE A 6 -2.20 49.67 -11.79
CA PHE A 6 -3.35 48.96 -12.33
C PHE A 6 -3.08 47.45 -12.46
N LEU A 7 -1.93 47.07 -13.04
CA LEU A 7 -1.56 45.65 -13.18
C LEU A 7 -1.29 44.99 -11.83
N ALA A 8 -0.72 45.71 -10.87
CA ALA A 8 -0.52 45.23 -9.51
C ALA A 8 -1.86 45.00 -8.78
N ALA A 9 -2.83 45.90 -8.92
CA ALA A 9 -4.17 45.76 -8.36
C ALA A 9 -4.94 44.60 -9.01
N LEU A 10 -4.81 44.41 -10.33
CA LEU A 10 -5.40 43.28 -11.06
C LEU A 10 -4.81 41.94 -10.59
N ASN A 11 -3.49 41.88 -10.37
CA ASN A 11 -2.81 40.70 -9.81
C ASN A 11 -3.33 40.37 -8.40
N ALA A 12 -3.45 41.36 -7.54
CA ALA A 12 -3.93 41.18 -6.17
C ALA A 12 -5.36 40.59 -6.13
N GLN A 13 -6.23 41.02 -7.04
CA GLN A 13 -7.61 40.51 -7.12
C GLN A 13 -7.69 39.15 -7.82
N LEU A 14 -6.81 38.83 -8.78
CA LEU A 14 -6.84 37.59 -9.57
C LEU A 14 -5.86 36.49 -9.09
N ASN A 15 -5.21 36.65 -7.94
CA ASN A 15 -4.20 35.71 -7.39
C ASN A 15 -4.73 34.28 -7.10
N PHE A 16 -6.05 34.07 -7.15
CA PHE A 16 -6.64 32.74 -7.01
C PHE A 16 -6.66 31.93 -8.33
N LEU A 17 -6.32 32.54 -9.46
CA LEU A 17 -6.26 31.88 -10.76
C LEU A 17 -4.91 31.16 -10.98
N PRO A 18 -4.85 30.17 -11.90
CA PRO A 18 -3.61 29.53 -12.26
C PRO A 18 -2.64 30.56 -12.86
N PRO A 19 -1.33 30.45 -12.60
CA PRO A 19 -0.34 31.46 -13.03
C PRO A 19 -0.35 31.71 -14.54
N ASN A 20 -0.62 30.67 -15.34
CA ASN A 20 -0.70 30.76 -16.81
C ASN A 20 -1.85 31.67 -17.29
N GLU A 21 -3.01 31.64 -16.63
CA GLU A 21 -4.17 32.45 -17.02
C GLU A 21 -4.05 33.89 -16.50
N LEU A 22 -3.42 34.07 -15.34
CA LEU A 22 -3.11 35.38 -14.79
C LEU A 22 -2.12 36.16 -15.67
N GLU A 23 -1.08 35.51 -16.19
CA GLU A 23 -0.12 36.12 -17.11
C GLU A 23 -0.78 36.53 -18.44
N LYS A 24 -1.64 35.68 -19.01
CA LYS A 24 -2.40 36.00 -20.23
C LYS A 24 -3.31 37.21 -20.05
N THR A 25 -4.06 37.23 -18.94
CA THR A 25 -5.00 38.32 -18.63
C THR A 25 -4.25 39.64 -18.45
N GLN A 26 -3.12 39.63 -17.73
CA GLN A 26 -2.29 40.82 -17.56
C GLN A 26 -1.66 41.29 -18.88
N GLY A 27 -1.20 40.36 -19.73
CA GLY A 27 -0.67 40.66 -21.04
C GLY A 27 -1.69 41.37 -21.94
N PHE A 28 -2.93 40.85 -21.98
CA PHE A 28 -4.02 41.41 -22.77
C PHE A 28 -4.33 42.86 -22.38
N TYR A 29 -4.53 43.14 -21.09
CA TYR A 29 -4.78 44.51 -20.64
C TYR A 29 -3.55 45.42 -20.78
N ALA A 30 -2.33 44.88 -20.63
CA ALA A 30 -1.11 45.66 -20.83
C ALA A 30 -0.91 46.09 -22.29
N GLU A 31 -1.34 45.27 -23.25
CA GLU A 31 -1.38 45.55 -24.69
C GLU A 31 -2.46 46.58 -25.02
N MET A 32 -3.69 46.41 -24.50
CA MET A 32 -4.77 47.40 -24.66
C MET A 32 -4.44 48.80 -24.09
N ILE A 33 -3.65 48.87 -23.01
CA ILE A 33 -3.13 50.13 -22.47
C ILE A 33 -2.05 50.69 -23.41
N ALA A 34 -1.17 49.83 -23.94
CA ALA A 34 -0.10 50.25 -24.84
C ALA A 34 -0.65 50.82 -26.16
N ASP A 35 -1.63 50.17 -26.77
CA ASP A 35 -2.28 50.64 -28.01
C ASP A 35 -2.87 52.05 -27.83
N ARG A 36 -3.53 52.28 -26.69
CA ARG A 36 -4.11 53.60 -26.37
C ARG A 36 -3.07 54.68 -26.12
N MET A 37 -1.93 54.31 -25.53
CA MET A 37 -0.81 55.24 -25.36
C MET A 37 -0.14 55.56 -26.70
N GLU A 38 -0.09 54.58 -27.63
CA GLU A 38 0.42 54.78 -29.00
C GLU A 38 -0.48 55.68 -29.85
N GLU A 39 -1.80 55.66 -29.60
CA GLU A 39 -2.77 56.60 -30.17
C GLU A 39 -2.67 58.04 -29.62
N GLY A 40 -1.75 58.30 -28.68
CA GLY A 40 -1.47 59.63 -28.14
C GLY A 40 -2.24 60.01 -26.88
N MET A 41 -2.88 59.04 -26.20
CA MET A 41 -3.46 59.27 -24.87
C MET A 41 -2.41 59.18 -23.76
N ASP A 42 -2.53 60.08 -22.79
CA ASP A 42 -1.70 60.07 -21.59
C ASP A 42 -2.00 58.81 -20.74
N GLU A 43 -0.99 58.25 -20.06
CA GLU A 43 -1.09 56.92 -19.43
C GLU A 43 -2.27 56.83 -18.44
N THR A 44 -2.55 57.93 -17.75
CA THR A 44 -3.64 58.02 -16.77
C THR A 44 -5.03 58.03 -17.42
N ALA A 45 -5.15 58.59 -18.64
CA ALA A 45 -6.37 58.59 -19.43
C ALA A 45 -6.61 57.23 -20.09
N ALA A 46 -5.54 56.57 -20.55
CA ALA A 46 -5.61 55.22 -21.12
C ALA A 46 -6.13 54.19 -20.09
N VAL A 47 -5.65 54.26 -18.85
CA VAL A 47 -6.15 53.39 -17.75
C VAL A 47 -7.59 53.73 -17.38
N ALA A 48 -7.98 55.01 -17.35
CA ALA A 48 -9.35 55.40 -17.06
C ALA A 48 -10.35 54.98 -18.16
N ALA A 49 -9.91 54.91 -19.41
CA ALA A 49 -10.73 54.51 -20.56
C ALA A 49 -11.01 53.01 -20.62
N ILE A 50 -10.21 52.17 -19.96
CA ILE A 50 -10.40 50.72 -19.92
C ILE A 50 -11.48 50.32 -18.90
N GLY A 51 -11.70 51.15 -17.88
CA GLY A 51 -12.77 50.97 -16.90
C GLY A 51 -12.27 50.63 -15.50
N ASP A 52 -13.21 50.36 -14.61
CA ASP A 52 -12.92 50.08 -13.21
C ASP A 52 -12.44 48.64 -13.01
N ILE A 53 -11.48 48.47 -12.10
CA ILE A 53 -10.79 47.19 -11.86
C ILE A 53 -11.80 46.11 -11.42
N GLU A 54 -12.81 46.47 -10.62
CA GLU A 54 -13.83 45.52 -10.15
C GLU A 54 -14.73 45.02 -11.29
N THR A 55 -15.02 45.89 -12.27
CA THR A 55 -15.82 45.53 -13.45
C THR A 55 -15.05 44.57 -14.34
N ILE A 56 -13.77 44.86 -14.57
CA ILE A 56 -12.85 44.03 -15.36
C ILE A 56 -12.65 42.65 -14.75
N VAL A 57 -12.49 42.58 -13.42
CA VAL A 57 -12.38 41.32 -12.69
C VAL A 57 -13.67 40.50 -12.83
N ASN A 58 -14.84 41.14 -12.73
CA ASN A 58 -16.13 40.45 -12.86
C ASN A 58 -16.37 39.95 -14.30
N GLU A 59 -16.05 40.74 -15.33
CA GLU A 59 -16.14 40.33 -16.73
C GLU A 59 -15.19 39.17 -17.03
N THR A 60 -13.93 39.27 -16.58
CA THR A 60 -12.93 38.21 -16.73
C THR A 60 -13.38 36.90 -16.06
N LEU A 61 -14.07 36.99 -14.91
CA LEU A 61 -14.62 35.82 -14.22
C LEU A 61 -15.86 35.24 -14.90
N GLN A 62 -16.65 36.06 -15.59
CA GLN A 62 -17.83 35.62 -16.35
C GLN A 62 -17.44 34.98 -17.69
N GLU A 63 -16.39 35.49 -18.34
CA GLU A 63 -15.83 34.90 -19.56
C GLU A 63 -15.07 33.60 -19.29
N MET A 64 -14.51 33.44 -18.08
CA MET A 64 -13.88 32.19 -17.68
C MET A 64 -14.90 31.09 -17.43
N SER A 65 -14.78 30.02 -18.21
CA SER A 65 -15.59 28.82 -18.03
C SER A 65 -15.42 28.24 -16.60
N LEU A 66 -16.53 27.91 -15.94
CA LEU A 66 -16.57 27.26 -14.61
C LEU A 66 -15.58 26.08 -14.42
N PRO A 67 -15.27 25.24 -15.43
CA PRO A 67 -14.25 24.19 -15.32
C PRO A 67 -12.83 24.71 -15.01
N THR A 68 -12.46 25.90 -15.48
CA THR A 68 -11.13 26.49 -15.26
C THR A 68 -11.00 27.01 -13.83
N LEU A 69 -12.06 27.60 -13.29
CA LEU A 69 -12.15 28.03 -11.88
C LEU A 69 -12.14 26.84 -10.93
N MET A 70 -12.79 25.73 -11.30
CA MET A 70 -12.72 24.48 -10.55
C MET A 70 -11.31 23.87 -10.60
N LYS A 71 -10.65 23.86 -11.77
CA LYS A 71 -9.25 23.39 -11.88
C LYS A 71 -8.27 24.25 -11.08
N ALA A 72 -8.48 25.57 -10.98
CA ALA A 72 -7.67 26.45 -10.15
C ALA A 72 -7.80 26.13 -8.65
N LYS A 73 -9.03 25.84 -8.18
CA LYS A 73 -9.28 25.38 -6.81
C LYS A 73 -8.76 23.96 -6.53
N ILE A 74 -8.70 23.12 -7.57
CA ILE A 74 -8.34 21.70 -7.47
C ILE A 74 -6.84 21.48 -7.72
N GLN A 75 -6.09 22.42 -8.30
CA GLN A 75 -4.63 22.29 -8.37
C GLN A 75 -4.07 22.29 -6.95
N PRO A 76 -3.63 21.13 -6.42
CA PRO A 76 -3.08 21.09 -5.09
C PRO A 76 -1.73 21.81 -5.15
N LYS A 77 -1.65 22.93 -4.46
CA LYS A 77 -0.41 23.68 -4.20
C LYS A 77 0.47 22.87 -3.24
N SER A 78 0.93 21.69 -3.66
CA SER A 78 1.79 20.85 -2.84
C SER A 78 2.42 19.74 -3.69
N GLY A 79 3.48 20.10 -4.42
CA GLY A 79 4.58 19.15 -4.53
C GLY A 79 5.04 18.86 -3.10
N TRP A 80 5.20 17.58 -2.78
CA TRP A 80 5.59 17.10 -1.45
C TRP A 80 6.69 18.00 -0.86
N LYS A 81 6.43 18.59 0.30
CA LYS A 81 7.44 19.44 0.94
C LYS A 81 8.67 18.57 1.21
N ILE A 82 9.85 19.08 0.89
CA ILE A 82 11.13 18.39 1.15
C ILE A 82 11.21 17.95 2.63
N SER A 83 10.58 18.71 3.54
CA SER A 83 10.45 18.34 4.95
C SER A 83 9.68 17.05 5.21
N GLU A 84 8.62 16.75 4.44
CA GLU A 84 7.84 15.50 4.54
C GLU A 84 8.65 14.32 4.03
N ILE A 85 9.39 14.51 2.94
CA ILE A 85 10.30 13.48 2.40
C ILE A 85 11.43 13.21 3.39
N VAL A 86 12.03 14.24 4.00
CA VAL A 86 13.05 14.09 5.04
C VAL A 86 12.48 13.39 6.27
N LEU A 87 11.24 13.70 6.69
CA LEU A 87 10.57 13.01 7.80
C LEU A 87 10.33 11.53 7.50
N ILE A 88 9.93 11.20 6.26
CA ILE A 88 9.74 9.82 5.80
C ILE A 88 11.06 9.07 5.69
N VAL A 89 12.14 9.72 5.24
CA VAL A 89 13.48 9.12 5.13
C VAL A 89 14.10 8.92 6.51
N LEU A 90 13.85 9.83 7.47
CA LEU A 90 14.27 9.64 8.86
C LEU A 90 13.38 8.64 9.61
N GLY A 91 12.11 8.53 9.21
CA GLY A 91 11.19 7.49 9.65
C GLY A 91 11.44 6.13 9.01
N PHE A 92 12.05 6.07 7.82
CA PHE A 92 12.37 4.85 7.08
C PHE A 92 13.18 3.84 7.90
N PRO A 93 14.23 4.24 8.64
CA PRO A 93 14.92 3.39 9.60
C PRO A 93 14.01 2.75 10.66
N LEU A 94 12.84 3.32 10.96
CA LEU A 94 11.92 2.83 11.99
C LEU A 94 10.76 2.02 11.40
N TRP A 95 10.10 2.50 10.35
CA TRP A 95 8.93 1.79 9.79
C TRP A 95 9.33 0.64 8.86
N PHE A 96 10.46 0.74 8.15
CA PHE A 96 10.96 -0.33 7.28
C PHE A 96 11.28 -1.63 8.04
N PRO A 97 12.07 -1.63 9.14
CA PRO A 97 12.29 -2.86 9.90
C PRO A 97 11.02 -3.37 10.58
N LEU A 98 10.08 -2.49 10.93
CA LEU A 98 8.80 -2.90 11.50
C LEU A 98 7.93 -3.65 10.47
N LEU A 99 7.88 -3.14 9.23
CA LEU A 99 7.22 -3.81 8.10
C LEU A 99 7.90 -5.13 7.78
N LEU A 100 9.24 -5.16 7.78
CA LEU A 100 10.02 -6.36 7.54
C LEU A 100 9.79 -7.41 8.63
N ALA A 101 9.79 -7.00 9.91
CA ALA A 101 9.49 -7.88 11.03
C ALA A 101 8.10 -8.48 10.90
N PHE A 102 7.10 -7.66 10.55
CA PHE A 102 5.74 -8.15 10.30
C PHE A 102 5.69 -9.20 9.18
N PHE A 103 6.40 -8.95 8.07
CA PHE A 103 6.51 -9.93 6.98
C PHE A 103 7.20 -11.22 7.41
N LEU A 104 8.30 -11.12 8.17
CA LEU A 104 9.03 -12.27 8.70
C LEU A 104 8.18 -13.09 9.67
N VAL A 105 7.33 -12.46 10.48
CA VAL A 105 6.38 -13.18 11.35
C VAL A 105 5.42 -14.02 10.52
N ILE A 106 4.86 -13.48 9.43
CA ILE A 106 3.97 -14.23 8.53
C ILE A 106 4.70 -15.45 7.94
N VAL A 107 5.94 -15.23 7.45
CA VAL A 107 6.76 -16.31 6.90
C VAL A 107 7.09 -17.35 7.97
N ALA A 108 7.44 -16.94 9.19
CA ALA A 108 7.74 -17.84 10.29
C ALA A 108 6.54 -18.71 10.67
N VAL A 109 5.33 -18.12 10.74
CA VAL A 109 4.09 -18.88 10.96
C VAL A 109 3.90 -19.90 9.84
N TYR A 110 4.05 -19.50 8.57
CA TYR A 110 3.92 -20.42 7.44
C TYR A 110 4.93 -21.58 7.50
N VAL A 111 6.22 -21.27 7.74
CA VAL A 111 7.28 -22.28 7.84
C VAL A 111 7.03 -23.23 9.01
N SER A 112 6.60 -22.72 10.17
CA SER A 112 6.30 -23.56 11.33
C SER A 112 5.16 -24.55 11.06
N ILE A 113 4.11 -24.14 10.34
CA ILE A 113 3.01 -25.03 9.95
C ILE A 113 3.54 -26.17 9.06
N TRP A 114 4.33 -25.84 8.04
CA TRP A 114 4.94 -26.85 7.17
C TRP A 114 5.90 -27.77 7.93
N ALA A 115 6.70 -27.23 8.85
CA ALA A 115 7.60 -28.01 9.69
C ALA A 115 6.84 -29.02 10.57
N VAL A 116 5.70 -28.63 11.14
CA VAL A 116 4.81 -29.54 11.89
C VAL A 116 4.26 -30.64 10.98
N ILE A 117 3.80 -30.30 9.78
CA ILE A 117 3.30 -31.29 8.82
C ILE A 117 4.40 -32.31 8.48
N ILE A 118 5.60 -31.83 8.13
CA ILE A 118 6.75 -32.68 7.81
C ILE A 118 7.11 -33.57 9.00
N SER A 119 7.21 -33.00 10.21
CA SER A 119 7.55 -33.75 11.43
C SER A 119 6.55 -34.89 11.71
N LEU A 120 5.25 -34.64 11.52
CA LEU A 120 4.21 -35.65 11.68
C LEU A 120 4.37 -36.79 10.66
N TYR A 121 4.61 -36.47 9.38
CA TYR A 121 4.84 -37.50 8.36
C TYR A 121 6.14 -38.27 8.57
N THR A 122 7.22 -37.61 8.99
CA THR A 122 8.49 -38.26 9.33
C THR A 122 8.32 -39.24 10.49
N THR A 123 7.51 -38.88 11.49
CA THR A 123 7.20 -39.78 12.61
C THR A 123 6.48 -41.04 12.14
N VAL A 124 5.48 -40.89 11.27
CA VAL A 124 4.77 -42.04 10.68
C VAL A 124 5.72 -42.92 9.86
N ALA A 125 6.58 -42.29 9.04
CA ALA A 125 7.58 -43.01 8.27
C ALA A 125 8.56 -43.77 9.17
N ALA A 126 9.00 -43.16 10.28
CA ALA A 126 9.89 -43.79 11.25
C ALA A 126 9.25 -45.03 11.91
N PHE A 127 7.96 -44.99 12.25
CA PHE A 127 7.25 -46.16 12.79
C PHE A 127 7.16 -47.31 11.77
N ILE A 128 6.84 -47.00 10.52
CA ILE A 128 6.75 -48.01 9.45
C ILE A 128 8.14 -48.61 9.18
N LEU A 129 9.17 -47.76 9.02
CA LEU A 129 10.54 -48.19 8.79
C LEU A 129 11.08 -49.03 9.96
N SER A 130 10.82 -48.61 11.20
CA SER A 130 11.17 -49.37 12.41
C SER A 130 10.53 -50.77 12.39
N GLY A 131 9.26 -50.87 11.99
CA GLY A 131 8.58 -52.14 11.83
C GLY A 131 9.20 -53.03 10.74
N VAL A 132 9.54 -52.46 9.58
CA VAL A 132 10.18 -53.20 8.47
C VAL A 132 11.59 -53.69 8.86
N VAL A 133 12.39 -52.84 9.49
CA VAL A 133 13.72 -53.20 10.02
C VAL A 133 13.59 -54.26 11.12
N GLY A 134 12.57 -54.17 11.96
CA GLY A 134 12.24 -55.19 12.96
C GLY A 134 11.92 -56.55 12.33
N LEU A 135 11.16 -56.58 11.23
CA LEU A 135 10.92 -57.82 10.49
C LEU A 135 12.20 -58.39 9.87
N PHE A 136 13.09 -57.53 9.39
CA PHE A 136 14.39 -57.98 8.86
C PHE A 136 15.31 -58.52 9.96
N SER A 137 15.24 -57.99 11.18
CA SER A 137 16.08 -58.48 12.29
C SER A 137 15.68 -59.88 12.77
N LEU A 138 14.51 -60.38 12.39
CA LEU A 138 14.05 -61.75 12.68
C LEU A 138 15.02 -62.82 12.15
N PHE A 139 15.73 -62.56 11.05
CA PHE A 139 16.73 -63.49 10.50
C PHE A 139 17.94 -63.70 11.43
N PHE A 140 18.16 -62.79 12.38
CA PHE A 140 19.27 -62.83 13.34
C PHE A 140 18.80 -63.22 14.76
N ALA A 141 17.55 -63.65 14.92
CA ALA A 141 17.02 -64.03 16.22
C ALA A 141 17.70 -65.29 16.77
N THR A 142 18.27 -65.20 17.97
CA THR A 142 19.03 -66.28 18.63
C THR A 142 18.17 -67.26 19.42
N SER A 143 16.93 -66.89 19.77
CA SER A 143 16.02 -67.74 20.54
C SER A 143 14.57 -67.59 20.08
N PHE A 144 13.76 -68.63 20.30
CA PHE A 144 12.34 -68.62 19.95
C PHE A 144 11.56 -67.51 20.68
N ALA A 145 11.91 -67.24 21.94
CA ALA A 145 11.33 -66.15 22.71
C ALA A 145 11.67 -64.78 22.11
N ASN A 146 12.93 -64.57 21.68
CA ASN A 146 13.35 -63.32 21.03
C ASN A 146 12.66 -63.14 19.66
N PHE A 147 12.51 -64.22 18.90
CA PHE A 147 11.77 -64.22 17.65
C PHE A 147 10.31 -63.77 17.81
N LEU A 148 9.57 -64.36 18.76
CA LEU A 148 8.17 -63.98 19.03
C LEU A 148 8.04 -62.52 19.48
N MET A 149 8.98 -62.06 20.33
CA MET A 149 8.98 -60.70 20.85
C MET A 149 9.22 -59.67 19.73
N ILE A 150 10.25 -59.86 18.91
CA ILE A 150 10.57 -58.97 17.78
C ILE A 150 9.42 -58.97 16.75
N LEU A 151 8.83 -60.13 16.48
CA LEU A 151 7.68 -60.25 15.58
C LEU A 151 6.52 -59.40 16.10
N GLY A 152 6.14 -59.57 17.37
CA GLY A 152 5.06 -58.79 18.01
C GLY A 152 5.34 -57.29 18.00
N LEU A 153 6.55 -56.88 18.36
CA LEU A 153 6.94 -55.47 18.39
C LEU A 153 6.90 -54.83 16.99
N SER A 154 7.31 -55.58 15.97
CA SER A 154 7.29 -55.13 14.58
C SER A 154 5.85 -54.91 14.08
N PHE A 155 4.93 -55.84 14.37
CA PHE A 155 3.52 -55.68 14.05
C PHE A 155 2.87 -54.51 14.80
N ILE A 156 3.20 -54.32 16.07
CA ILE A 156 2.71 -53.17 16.86
C ILE A 156 3.21 -51.85 16.25
N CYS A 157 4.50 -51.74 15.90
CA CYS A 157 5.06 -50.55 15.25
C CYS A 157 4.38 -50.25 13.91
N ILE A 158 4.17 -51.26 13.06
CA ILE A 158 3.48 -51.10 11.78
C ILE A 158 2.03 -50.67 11.99
N GLY A 159 1.31 -51.35 12.90
CA GLY A 159 -0.08 -51.03 13.23
C GLY A 159 -0.24 -49.61 13.77
N MET A 160 0.65 -49.19 14.66
CA MET A 160 0.66 -47.84 15.21
C MET A 160 1.03 -46.78 14.18
N GLY A 161 1.92 -47.11 13.23
CA GLY A 161 2.23 -46.27 12.06
C GLY A 161 1.02 -46.03 11.17
N ILE A 162 0.26 -47.08 10.83
CA ILE A 162 -0.95 -46.98 10.00
C ILE A 162 -2.04 -46.17 10.70
N LEU A 163 -2.27 -46.41 12.00
CA LEU A 163 -3.25 -45.63 12.78
C LEU A 163 -2.84 -44.15 12.85
N SER A 164 -1.55 -43.88 13.07
CA SER A 164 -1.01 -42.53 13.10
C SER A 164 -1.15 -41.82 11.76
N PHE A 165 -1.03 -42.52 10.62
CA PHE A 165 -1.25 -41.94 9.29
C PHE A 165 -2.66 -41.35 9.12
N PHE A 166 -3.70 -42.04 9.59
CA PHE A 166 -5.07 -41.51 9.59
C PHE A 166 -5.24 -40.31 10.53
N GLY A 167 -4.53 -40.30 11.67
CA GLY A 167 -4.49 -39.16 12.59
C GLY A 167 -3.82 -37.94 11.97
N VAL A 168 -2.65 -38.13 11.37
CA VAL A 168 -1.83 -37.08 10.75
C VAL A 168 -2.51 -36.46 9.54
N THR A 169 -3.17 -37.26 8.70
CA THR A 169 -3.92 -36.74 7.54
C THR A 169 -5.05 -35.81 8.00
N LYS A 170 -5.84 -36.20 9.02
CA LYS A 170 -6.88 -35.33 9.59
C LYS A 170 -6.29 -34.07 10.26
N LEU A 171 -5.18 -34.22 10.99
CA LEU A 171 -4.49 -33.09 11.62
C LEU A 171 -3.95 -32.10 10.58
N SER A 172 -3.36 -32.58 9.49
CA SER A 172 -2.83 -31.75 8.41
C SER A 172 -3.92 -30.89 7.75
N VAL A 173 -5.10 -31.47 7.49
CA VAL A 173 -6.25 -30.73 6.96
C VAL A 173 -6.74 -29.68 7.96
N ARG A 174 -6.75 -30.00 9.27
CA ARG A 174 -7.14 -29.04 10.31
C ARG A 174 -6.11 -27.91 10.46
N LEU A 175 -4.83 -28.20 10.36
CA LEU A 175 -3.73 -27.21 10.34
C LEU A 175 -3.86 -26.27 9.14
N ILE A 176 -4.09 -26.78 7.93
CA ILE A 176 -4.28 -25.97 6.73
C ILE A 176 -5.51 -25.05 6.87
N LYS A 177 -6.63 -25.57 7.39
CA LYS A 177 -7.81 -24.74 7.68
C LYS A 177 -7.53 -23.66 8.72
N PHE A 178 -6.72 -23.99 9.74
CA PHE A 178 -6.30 -23.03 10.76
C PHE A 178 -5.43 -21.91 10.17
N THR A 179 -4.53 -22.24 9.24
CA THR A 179 -3.76 -21.25 8.47
C THR A 179 -4.68 -20.32 7.68
N GLY A 180 -5.68 -20.86 6.99
CA GLY A 180 -6.67 -20.05 6.26
C GLY A 180 -7.45 -19.12 7.18
N HIS A 181 -7.84 -19.59 8.37
CA HIS A 181 -8.51 -18.77 9.37
C HIS A 181 -7.59 -17.68 9.95
N PHE A 182 -6.33 -18.00 10.21
CA PHE A 182 -5.34 -17.03 10.68
C PHE A 182 -5.08 -15.93 9.64
N LEU A 183 -4.95 -16.28 8.36
CA LEU A 183 -4.85 -15.30 7.27
C LEU A 183 -6.12 -14.46 7.14
N GLY A 184 -7.32 -15.05 7.29
CA GLY A 184 -8.58 -14.33 7.33
C GLY A 184 -8.65 -13.34 8.50
N TRP A 185 -8.16 -13.74 9.67
CA TRP A 185 -8.06 -12.88 10.86
C TRP A 185 -7.07 -11.74 10.67
N VAL A 186 -5.87 -12.01 10.14
CA VAL A 186 -4.88 -10.97 9.81
C VAL A 186 -5.46 -10.00 8.77
N LYS A 187 -6.14 -10.51 7.73
CA LYS A 187 -6.84 -9.67 6.75
C LYS A 187 -7.91 -8.80 7.42
N SER A 188 -8.65 -9.32 8.40
CA SER A 188 -9.65 -8.57 9.15
C SER A 188 -9.07 -7.48 10.05
N LEU A 189 -7.80 -7.58 10.45
CA LEU A 189 -7.10 -6.50 11.17
C LEU A 189 -6.76 -5.31 10.27
N PHE A 190 -6.49 -5.56 8.98
CA PHE A 190 -6.23 -4.51 7.99
C PHE A 190 -7.51 -3.97 7.35
N VAL A 191 -8.52 -4.81 7.16
CA VAL A 191 -9.85 -4.38 6.75
C VAL A 191 -10.61 -3.99 8.00
N THR A 192 -10.37 -2.77 8.49
CA THR A 192 -11.34 -2.10 9.36
C THR A 192 -12.70 -2.25 8.71
N LYS A 193 -13.67 -2.84 9.44
CA LYS A 193 -15.09 -2.70 9.07
C LYS A 193 -15.34 -1.20 8.94
N GLY A 194 -15.31 -0.71 7.70
CA GLY A 194 -15.82 0.60 7.36
C GLY A 194 -17.24 0.62 7.87
N GLY A 195 -17.48 1.48 8.87
CA GLY A 195 -18.78 1.67 9.46
C GLY A 195 -19.79 2.00 8.36
N PHE A 196 -20.94 1.35 8.47
CA PHE A 196 -22.22 1.93 8.08
C PHE A 196 -23.00 2.13 9.37
#